data_AF-A0A954ULZ7-F1
#
_entry.id   AF-A0A954ULZ7-F1
#
_cell.length_a   1.000
_cell.length_b   1.000
_cell.length_c   1.000
_cell.angle_alpha   90.00
_cell.angle_beta   90.00
_cell.angle_gamma   90.00
#
_symmetry.space_group_name_H-M   'P 1'
#
loop_
_entity.id
_entity.type
_entity.pdbx_description
1 polymer ?
#
loop_
_entity_poly.entity_id
_entity_poly.type
_entity_poly.pdbx_seq_one_letter_code
_entity_poly.pdbx_strand_id
1 'polypeptide(L)'
;WMGIGLGFGQSDISNVRVGQIDEKGYDLRRRKTGIERFGETPPGVWEAIEEYLADTPRPDGELLFVTKNGKPVVHTRSDGVLQWWQRLRESIGETKDTLGGFYTLRHLGATEYGSRSGCSIVAMKQWLGHSASSAMADRYMKPVPPEHRKLIEWVRSELTGRRHSQKQRPNQ
;
A
#
# COMPACT_ATOMS: atom_id res chain seq x y z
N TRP A 1 -1.64 -4.54 -1.85
CA TRP A 1 -0.43 -4.50 -1.00
C TRP A 1 0.11 -3.10 -0.71
N MET A 2 0.33 -2.24 -1.70
CA MET A 2 0.98 -0.92 -1.49
C MET A 2 0.27 0.01 -0.50
N GLY A 3 -1.07 -0.05 -0.42
CA GLY A 3 -1.83 0.68 0.61
C GLY A 3 -1.52 0.22 2.03
N ILE A 4 -1.33 -1.09 2.23
CA ILE A 4 -1.06 -1.70 3.54
C ILE A 4 0.42 -1.59 3.91
N GLY A 5 1.33 -1.98 3.01
CA GLY A 5 2.76 -2.08 3.34
C GLY A 5 3.55 -0.78 3.21
N LEU A 6 3.11 0.14 2.35
CA LEU A 6 3.80 1.41 2.09
C LEU A 6 2.96 2.65 2.49
N GLY A 7 1.73 2.42 2.94
CA GLY A 7 0.80 3.48 3.31
C GLY A 7 0.31 4.29 2.12
N PHE A 8 0.40 3.76 0.89
CA PHE A 8 0.08 4.54 -0.31
C PHE A 8 -1.41 4.83 -0.39
N GLY A 9 -1.75 6.10 -0.59
CA GLY A 9 -3.08 6.52 -0.99
C GLY A 9 -3.26 6.41 -2.50
N GLN A 10 -4.47 6.70 -2.96
CA GLN A 10 -4.82 6.67 -4.38
C GLN A 10 -3.94 7.57 -5.26
N SER A 11 -3.57 8.75 -4.75
CA SER A 11 -2.66 9.65 -5.46
C SER A 11 -1.25 9.08 -5.60
N ASP A 12 -0.75 8.35 -4.60
CA ASP A 12 0.57 7.70 -4.69
C ASP A 12 0.53 6.58 -5.73
N ILE A 13 -0.49 5.72 -5.64
CA ILE A 13 -0.72 4.61 -6.59
C ILE A 13 -0.83 5.12 -8.03
N SER A 14 -1.46 6.28 -8.24
CA SER A 14 -1.64 6.84 -9.58
C SER A 14 -0.37 7.49 -10.15
N ASN A 15 0.59 7.87 -9.32
CA ASN A 15 1.77 8.63 -9.74
C ASN A 15 3.09 7.88 -9.61
N VAL A 16 3.11 6.75 -8.91
CA VAL A 16 4.32 5.94 -8.77
C VAL A 16 4.75 5.40 -10.13
N ARG A 17 6.06 5.45 -10.38
CA ARG A 17 6.69 5.01 -11.62
C ARG A 17 7.57 3.79 -11.40
N VAL A 18 7.77 3.02 -12.46
CA VAL A 18 8.75 1.93 -12.50
C VAL A 18 10.14 2.51 -12.22
N GLY A 19 10.92 1.80 -11.39
CA GLY A 19 12.23 2.24 -10.91
C GLY A 19 12.19 3.16 -9.68
N GLN A 20 11.01 3.60 -9.21
CA GLN A 20 10.89 4.33 -7.92
C GLN A 20 10.71 3.41 -6.71
N ILE A 21 10.45 2.13 -6.94
CA ILE A 21 10.32 1.07 -5.94
C ILE A 21 11.14 -0.11 -6.45
N ASP A 22 11.98 -0.66 -5.58
CA ASP A 22 12.71 -1.91 -5.79
C ASP A 22 12.59 -2.83 -4.56
N GLU A 23 13.30 -3.97 -4.58
CA GLU A 23 13.35 -4.93 -3.48
C GLU A 23 13.81 -4.31 -2.15
N LYS A 24 14.66 -3.28 -2.20
CA LYS A 24 15.25 -2.67 -1.01
C LYS A 24 14.37 -1.56 -0.46
N GLY A 25 13.80 -0.74 -1.33
CA GLY A 25 13.15 0.48 -0.90
C GLY A 25 12.39 1.21 -1.98
N TYR A 26 11.87 2.36 -1.59
CA TYR A 26 11.19 3.29 -2.48
C TYR A 26 11.61 4.72 -2.20
N ASP A 27 11.59 5.54 -3.24
CA ASP A 27 11.80 6.99 -3.16
C ASP A 27 10.80 7.76 -4.02
N LEU A 28 9.88 8.44 -3.33
CA LEU A 28 8.81 9.26 -3.90
C LEU A 28 8.95 10.72 -3.51
N ARG A 29 10.12 11.14 -3.00
CA ARG A 29 10.36 12.52 -2.58
C ARG A 29 10.07 13.49 -3.72
N ARG A 30 9.14 14.42 -3.50
CA ARG A 30 8.83 15.51 -4.45
C ARG A 30 9.54 16.78 -4.01
N ARG A 31 10.61 17.16 -4.71
CA ARG A 31 11.42 18.36 -4.43
C ARG A 31 10.59 19.64 -4.22
N LYS A 32 9.45 19.76 -4.91
CA LYS A 32 8.59 20.96 -4.87
C LYS A 32 7.71 21.08 -3.63
N THR A 33 7.34 19.97 -2.99
CA THR A 33 6.34 19.98 -1.90
C THR A 33 6.92 19.67 -0.53
N GLY A 34 8.21 19.33 -0.43
CA GLY A 34 8.88 19.02 0.85
C GLY A 34 8.35 17.77 1.55
N ILE A 35 7.57 16.93 0.85
CA ILE A 35 7.08 15.66 1.41
C ILE A 35 8.18 14.63 1.25
N GLU A 36 8.77 14.24 2.37
CA GLU A 36 9.78 13.20 2.44
C GLU A 36 9.13 11.82 2.49
N ARG A 37 8.90 11.23 1.30
CA ARG A 37 8.29 9.90 1.20
C ARG A 37 9.29 8.91 0.61
N PHE A 38 9.99 8.20 1.48
CA PHE A 38 10.92 7.14 1.14
C PHE A 38 11.01 6.16 2.31
N GLY A 39 11.43 4.94 2.04
CA GLY A 39 11.59 3.91 3.07
C GLY A 39 11.89 2.54 2.48
N GLU A 40 11.91 1.53 3.34
CA GLU A 40 12.09 0.13 2.94
C GLU A 40 10.83 -0.41 2.27
N THR A 41 11.01 -1.27 1.27
CA THR A 41 9.92 -2.01 0.64
C THR A 41 9.75 -3.33 1.37
N PRO A 42 8.60 -3.62 2.01
CA PRO A 42 8.38 -4.93 2.59
C PRO A 42 8.46 -6.02 1.50
N PRO A 43 9.10 -7.18 1.76
CA PRO A 43 9.27 -8.23 0.76
C PRO A 43 7.97 -8.64 0.06
N GLY A 44 6.87 -8.79 0.81
CA GLY A 44 5.58 -9.15 0.23
C GLY A 44 4.93 -8.06 -0.63
N VAL A 45 5.35 -6.79 -0.47
CA VAL A 45 4.96 -5.73 -1.40
C VAL A 45 5.78 -5.82 -2.67
N TRP A 46 7.10 -6.04 -2.56
CA TRP A 46 7.97 -6.18 -3.73
C TRP A 46 7.56 -7.38 -4.58
N GLU A 47 7.32 -8.54 -3.98
CA GLU A 47 6.86 -9.74 -4.70
C GLU A 47 5.58 -9.47 -5.49
N ALA A 48 4.60 -8.77 -4.90
CA ALA A 48 3.38 -8.41 -5.61
C ALA A 48 3.59 -7.41 -6.76
N ILE A 49 4.58 -6.53 -6.66
CA ILE A 49 4.95 -5.60 -7.75
C ILE A 49 5.69 -6.36 -8.86
N GLU A 50 6.61 -7.24 -8.49
CA GLU A 50 7.37 -8.08 -9.41
C GLU A 50 6.45 -9.02 -10.21
N GLU A 51 5.52 -9.70 -9.53
CA GLU A 51 4.49 -10.54 -10.16
C GLU A 51 3.64 -9.72 -11.15
N TYR A 52 3.20 -8.53 -10.74
CA TYR A 52 2.46 -7.63 -11.63
C TYR A 52 3.27 -7.21 -12.87
N LEU A 53 4.55 -6.86 -12.69
CA LEU A 53 5.42 -6.42 -13.79
C LEU A 53 5.82 -7.57 -14.72
N ALA A 54 5.85 -8.82 -14.24
CA ALA A 54 6.04 -9.99 -15.08
C ALA A 54 4.89 -10.17 -16.08
N ASP A 55 3.64 -9.95 -15.63
CA ASP A 55 2.45 -10.03 -16.47
C ASP A 55 2.18 -8.75 -17.27
N THR A 56 2.61 -7.60 -16.75
CA THR A 56 2.42 -6.28 -17.36
C THR A 56 3.76 -5.52 -17.44
N PRO A 57 4.66 -5.90 -18.36
CA PRO A 57 5.95 -5.24 -18.49
C PRO A 57 5.81 -3.73 -18.78
N ARG A 58 6.65 -2.94 -18.11
CA ARG A 58 6.67 -1.47 -18.21
C ARG A 58 8.13 -0.98 -18.15
N PRO A 59 8.53 -0.05 -19.03
CA PRO A 59 9.84 0.60 -18.97
C PRO A 59 10.03 1.44 -17.70
N ASP A 60 11.29 1.59 -17.29
CA ASP A 60 11.68 2.52 -16.23
C ASP A 60 11.20 3.95 -16.49
N GLY A 61 10.71 4.60 -15.43
CA GLY A 61 10.18 5.95 -15.49
C GLY A 61 8.75 6.05 -16.03
N GLU A 62 8.15 4.99 -16.58
CA GLU A 62 6.71 4.96 -16.89
C GLU A 62 5.86 4.78 -15.62
N LEU A 63 4.56 5.14 -15.70
CA LEU A 63 3.63 4.90 -14.60
C LEU A 63 3.48 3.40 -14.35
N LEU A 64 3.57 3.00 -13.08
CA LEU A 64 3.45 1.60 -12.69
C LEU A 64 2.05 1.07 -13.01
N PHE A 65 1.00 1.85 -12.69
CA PHE A 65 -0.38 1.46 -12.94
C PHE A 65 -1.07 2.41 -13.92
N VAL A 66 -1.49 1.86 -15.06
CA VAL A 66 -2.25 2.57 -16.08
C VAL A 66 -3.54 1.85 -16.40
N THR A 67 -4.52 2.60 -16.88
CA THR A 67 -5.72 2.06 -17.51
C THR A 67 -5.38 1.39 -18.84
N LYS A 68 -6.33 0.62 -19.39
CA LYS A 68 -6.24 0.04 -20.75
C LYS A 68 -5.89 1.05 -21.86
N ASN A 69 -6.15 2.33 -21.63
CA ASN A 69 -5.88 3.41 -22.59
C ASN A 69 -4.60 4.20 -22.25
N GLY A 70 -3.72 3.66 -21.41
CA GLY A 70 -2.44 4.30 -21.04
C GLY A 70 -2.54 5.50 -20.10
N LYS A 71 -3.74 5.84 -19.61
CA LYS A 71 -3.93 6.93 -18.62
C LYS A 71 -3.59 6.46 -17.20
N PRO A 72 -3.21 7.35 -16.27
CA PRO A 72 -3.05 7.00 -14.86
C PRO A 72 -4.29 6.28 -14.31
N VAL A 73 -4.12 5.32 -13.41
CA VAL A 73 -5.25 4.55 -12.85
C VAL A 73 -6.25 5.41 -12.07
N VAL A 74 -5.81 6.56 -11.54
CA VAL A 74 -6.68 7.60 -11.00
C VAL A 74 -6.43 8.91 -11.74
N HIS A 75 -7.46 9.45 -12.39
CA HIS A 75 -7.43 10.71 -13.10
C HIS A 75 -8.77 11.45 -12.97
N THR A 76 -8.86 12.67 -13.50
CA THR A 76 -10.01 13.57 -13.30
C THR A 76 -11.40 13.00 -13.64
N ARG A 77 -11.48 11.94 -14.44
CA ARG A 77 -12.74 11.33 -14.88
C ARG A 77 -12.91 9.88 -14.40
N SER A 78 -11.93 9.31 -13.71
CA SER A 78 -11.99 7.90 -13.29
C SER A 78 -11.08 7.63 -12.11
N ASP A 79 -11.57 6.80 -11.20
CA ASP A 79 -10.84 6.30 -10.05
C ASP A 79 -10.88 4.77 -10.08
N GLY A 80 -9.88 4.18 -10.76
CA GLY A 80 -9.79 2.73 -10.90
C GLY A 80 -9.57 2.01 -9.57
N VAL A 81 -8.97 2.69 -8.59
CA VAL A 81 -8.74 2.13 -7.24
C VAL A 81 -10.06 2.05 -6.48
N LEU A 82 -10.88 3.10 -6.52
CA LEU A 82 -12.21 3.08 -5.91
C LEU A 82 -13.12 2.03 -6.57
N GLN A 83 -13.11 1.93 -7.90
CA GLN A 83 -13.89 0.93 -8.62
C GLN A 83 -13.46 -0.51 -8.26
N TRP A 84 -12.15 -0.76 -8.17
CA TRP A 84 -11.63 -2.05 -7.72
C TRP A 84 -12.09 -2.35 -6.28
N TRP A 85 -12.01 -1.37 -5.38
CA TRP A 85 -12.42 -1.53 -3.99
C TRP A 85 -13.91 -1.86 -3.85
N GLN A 86 -14.77 -1.19 -4.62
CA GLN A 86 -16.21 -1.46 -4.64
C GLN A 86 -16.49 -2.90 -5.08
N ARG A 87 -15.85 -3.35 -6.17
CA ARG A 87 -16.00 -4.73 -6.67
C ARG A 87 -15.48 -5.77 -5.67
N LEU A 88 -14.37 -5.51 -5.01
CA LEU A 88 -13.83 -6.40 -3.99
C LEU A 88 -14.85 -6.60 -2.86
N ARG A 89 -15.42 -5.51 -2.34
CA ARG A 89 -16.42 -5.56 -1.27
C ARG A 89 -17.66 -6.35 -1.67
N GLU A 90 -18.17 -6.08 -2.85
CA GLU A 90 -19.29 -6.83 -3.42
C GLU A 90 -18.96 -8.33 -3.49
N SER A 91 -17.75 -8.70 -3.93
CA SER A 91 -17.33 -10.09 -4.07
C SER A 91 -17.20 -10.85 -2.74
N ILE A 92 -16.97 -10.14 -1.63
CA ILE A 92 -16.86 -10.73 -0.29
C ILE A 92 -18.13 -10.55 0.56
N GLY A 93 -19.23 -10.09 -0.04
CA GLY A 93 -20.52 -9.93 0.64
C GLY A 93 -20.60 -8.73 1.59
N GLU A 94 -19.69 -7.77 1.46
CA GLU A 94 -19.63 -6.58 2.33
C GLU A 94 -20.37 -5.40 1.70
N THR A 95 -21.38 -4.87 2.40
CA THR A 95 -22.17 -3.70 1.94
C THR A 95 -21.51 -2.40 2.35
N LYS A 96 -21.97 -1.24 1.82
CA LYS A 96 -21.40 0.10 2.09
C LYS A 96 -21.23 0.44 3.58
N ASP A 97 -22.00 -0.20 4.46
CA ASP A 97 -22.12 0.14 5.88
C ASP A 97 -21.03 -0.49 6.77
N THR A 98 -20.26 -1.46 6.26
CA THR A 98 -19.34 -2.27 7.08
C THR A 98 -17.86 -1.95 6.87
N LEU A 99 -17.47 -1.60 5.64
CA LEU A 99 -16.08 -1.26 5.27
C LEU A 99 -16.00 0.17 4.71
N GLY A 100 -14.97 0.93 5.08
CA GLY A 100 -14.77 2.29 4.57
C GLY A 100 -14.37 2.32 3.09
N GLY A 101 -13.81 3.45 2.62
CA GLY A 101 -13.14 3.52 1.32
C GLY A 101 -11.78 2.80 1.30
N PHE A 102 -11.06 2.87 0.18
CA PHE A 102 -9.71 2.28 0.03
C PHE A 102 -8.74 2.67 1.16
N TYR A 103 -8.91 3.87 1.75
CA TYR A 103 -8.15 4.34 2.91
C TYR A 103 -8.20 3.40 4.13
N THR A 104 -9.19 2.50 4.21
CA THR A 104 -9.24 1.44 5.22
C THR A 104 -7.97 0.58 5.21
N LEU A 105 -7.47 0.22 4.03
CA LEU A 105 -6.24 -0.55 3.88
C LEU A 105 -5.01 0.22 4.37
N ARG A 106 -4.98 1.54 4.13
CA ARG A 106 -3.93 2.43 4.64
C ARG A 106 -3.99 2.55 6.16
N HIS A 107 -5.18 2.60 6.76
CA HIS A 107 -5.34 2.61 8.21
C HIS A 107 -4.94 1.29 8.88
N LEU A 108 -5.25 0.17 8.23
CA LEU A 108 -4.79 -1.15 8.64
C LEU A 108 -3.26 -1.22 8.64
N GLY A 109 -2.63 -0.79 7.54
CA GLY A 109 -1.17 -0.70 7.42
C GLY A 109 -0.55 0.23 8.46
N ALA A 110 -1.15 1.40 8.70
CA ALA A 110 -0.68 2.35 9.71
C ALA A 110 -0.76 1.76 11.11
N THR A 111 -1.81 1.02 11.43
CA THR A 111 -1.97 0.35 12.73
C THR A 111 -0.91 -0.75 12.91
N GLU A 112 -0.66 -1.55 11.87
CA GLU A 112 0.40 -2.56 11.91
C GLU A 112 1.77 -1.91 12.10
N TYR A 113 2.11 -0.92 11.27
CA TYR A 113 3.39 -0.23 11.31
C TYR A 113 3.64 0.47 12.65
N GLY A 114 2.63 1.15 13.19
CA GLY A 114 2.69 1.83 14.49
C GLY A 114 2.83 0.89 15.67
N SER A 115 2.36 -0.35 15.54
CA SER A 115 2.48 -1.39 16.57
C SER A 115 3.83 -2.10 16.60
N ARG A 116 4.75 -1.80 15.66
CA ARG A 116 6.08 -2.41 15.63
C ARG A 116 6.94 -1.89 16.78
N SER A 117 7.73 -2.77 17.37
CA SER A 117 8.69 -2.38 18.42
C SER A 117 9.66 -1.34 17.89
N GLY A 118 9.85 -0.25 18.64
CA GLY A 118 10.75 0.86 18.26
C GLY A 118 10.18 1.84 17.23
N CYS A 119 8.92 1.69 16.79
CA CYS A 119 8.29 2.67 15.91
C CYS A 119 8.15 4.02 16.61
N SER A 120 8.68 5.08 16.00
CA SER A 120 8.56 6.45 16.50
C SER A 120 7.48 7.22 15.74
N ILE A 121 6.95 8.29 16.34
CA ILE A 121 5.98 9.15 15.66
C ILE A 121 6.58 9.81 14.40
N VAL A 122 7.89 10.07 14.40
CA VAL A 122 8.61 10.60 13.22
C VAL A 122 8.59 9.57 12.10
N ALA A 123 8.93 8.31 12.40
CA ALA A 123 8.88 7.22 11.43
C ALA A 123 7.46 7.01 10.88
N MET A 124 6.43 7.05 11.74
CA MET A 124 5.04 6.96 11.31
C MET A 124 4.62 8.11 10.38
N LYS A 125 5.00 9.35 10.70
CA LYS A 125 4.70 10.52 9.86
C LYS A 125 5.37 10.42 8.50
N GLN A 126 6.63 9.98 8.47
CA GLN A 126 7.36 9.71 7.22
C GLN A 126 6.68 8.62 6.39
N TRP A 127 6.32 7.50 7.01
CA TRP A 127 5.62 6.39 6.34
C TRP A 127 4.26 6.81 5.74
N LEU A 128 3.50 7.63 6.46
CA LEU A 128 2.25 8.21 5.97
C LEU A 128 2.47 9.34 4.94
N GLY A 129 3.68 9.88 4.79
CA GLY A 129 3.92 11.08 3.99
C GLY A 129 3.18 12.31 4.55
N HIS A 130 3.00 12.38 5.87
CA HIS A 130 2.40 13.51 6.57
C HIS A 130 3.46 14.57 6.89
N SER A 131 3.05 15.84 6.95
CA SER A 131 3.91 16.88 7.50
C SER A 131 4.23 16.62 8.97
N ALA A 132 5.38 17.10 9.44
CA ALA A 132 5.78 16.98 10.85
C ALA A 132 4.72 17.54 11.83
N SER A 133 3.94 18.53 11.39
CA SER A 133 2.86 19.18 12.16
C SER A 133 1.54 18.40 12.21
N SER A 134 1.37 17.32 11.44
CA SER A 134 0.10 16.59 11.38
C SER A 134 -0.14 15.73 12.62
N ALA A 135 -1.22 16.01 13.36
CA ALA A 135 -1.67 15.18 14.49
C ALA A 135 -2.39 13.89 14.05
N MET A 136 -2.63 13.69 12.75
CA MET A 136 -3.35 12.50 12.26
C MET A 136 -2.58 11.20 12.43
N ALA A 137 -1.25 11.27 12.51
CA ALA A 137 -0.39 10.11 12.72
C ALA A 137 -0.49 9.55 14.16
N ASP A 138 -0.78 10.41 15.14
CA ASP A 138 -0.78 10.06 16.57
C ASP A 138 -1.82 8.97 16.91
N ARG A 139 -2.88 8.86 16.10
CA ARG A 139 -3.94 7.87 16.27
C ARG A 139 -3.46 6.42 16.13
N TYR A 140 -2.40 6.18 15.36
CA TYR A 140 -1.88 4.84 15.06
C TYR A 140 -0.75 4.39 15.98
N MET A 141 -0.30 5.26 16.89
CA MET A 141 0.73 4.94 17.89
C MET A 141 0.14 4.32 19.16
N LYS A 142 -1.17 4.03 19.17
CA LYS A 142 -1.86 3.40 20.29
C LYS A 142 -1.64 1.89 20.28
N PRO A 143 -1.62 1.23 21.45
CA PRO A 143 -1.62 -0.23 21.52
C PRO A 143 -2.76 -0.83 20.70
N VAL A 144 -2.46 -1.91 19.97
CA VAL A 144 -3.47 -2.65 19.21
C VAL A 144 -4.41 -3.35 20.19
N PRO A 145 -5.74 -3.11 20.11
CA PRO A 145 -6.71 -3.82 20.94
C PRO A 145 -6.61 -5.34 20.76
N PRO A 146 -6.80 -6.15 21.83
CA PRO A 146 -6.67 -7.61 21.75
C PRO A 146 -7.48 -8.26 20.62
N GLU A 147 -8.68 -7.75 20.34
CA GLU A 147 -9.58 -8.20 19.29
C GLU A 147 -9.00 -8.04 17.88
N HIS A 148 -8.07 -7.11 17.67
CA HIS A 148 -7.44 -6.86 16.37
C HIS A 148 -6.07 -7.52 16.23
N ARG A 149 -5.51 -8.08 17.30
CA ARG A 149 -4.13 -8.60 17.34
C ARG A 149 -3.87 -9.64 16.25
N LYS A 150 -4.76 -10.61 16.10
CA LYS A 150 -4.62 -11.69 15.10
C LYS A 150 -4.54 -11.15 13.67
N LEU A 151 -5.38 -10.16 13.35
CA LEU A 151 -5.37 -9.53 12.02
C LEU A 151 -4.06 -8.79 11.78
N ILE A 152 -3.57 -8.03 12.76
CA ILE A 152 -2.32 -7.28 12.63
C ILE A 152 -1.11 -8.21 12.50
N GLU A 153 -1.06 -9.29 13.27
CA GLU A 153 -0.01 -10.30 13.16
C GLU A 153 -0.04 -11.01 11.80
N TRP A 154 -1.23 -11.35 11.29
CA TRP A 154 -1.37 -11.89 9.95
C TRP A 154 -0.89 -10.91 8.87
N VAL A 155 -1.28 -9.63 8.93
CA VAL A 155 -0.80 -8.61 8.00
C VAL A 155 0.72 -8.50 8.04
N ARG A 156 1.31 -8.46 9.24
CA ARG A 156 2.77 -8.40 9.40
C ARG A 156 3.43 -9.61 8.72
N SER A 157 2.91 -10.81 8.99
CA SER A 157 3.40 -12.04 8.37
C SER A 157 3.32 -11.99 6.84
N GLU A 158 2.23 -11.49 6.26
CA GLU A 158 2.12 -11.36 4.80
C GLU A 158 3.09 -10.33 4.22
N LEU A 159 3.33 -9.23 4.93
CA LEU A 159 4.28 -8.19 4.49
C LEU A 159 5.74 -8.67 4.55
N THR A 160 6.10 -9.49 5.53
CA THR A 160 7.46 -9.98 5.74
C THR A 160 7.74 -11.36 5.18
N GLY A 161 6.69 -12.16 4.95
CA GLY A 161 6.78 -13.62 4.82
C GLY A 161 6.50 -14.17 3.42
N ARG A 162 6.30 -13.34 2.39
CA ARG A 162 6.24 -13.86 1.03
C ARG A 162 7.66 -14.04 0.48
N ARG A 163 8.12 -15.29 0.60
CA ARG A 163 8.88 -16.02 -0.40
C ARG A 163 8.23 -17.40 -0.44
N HIS A 164 7.52 -17.71 -1.53
CA HIS A 164 6.86 -19.00 -1.84
C HIS A 164 5.45 -19.22 -1.27
N SER A 165 4.42 -18.82 -2.01
CA SER A 165 3.09 -19.45 -1.94
C SER A 165 2.31 -19.28 -3.25
N GLN A 166 2.62 -20.14 -4.24
CA GLN A 166 1.75 -20.71 -5.29
C GLN A 166 2.47 -20.94 -6.64
N LYS A 167 3.52 -21.78 -6.64
CA LYS A 167 3.71 -22.74 -7.74
C LYS A 167 2.93 -24.02 -7.40
N GLN A 168 1.61 -23.96 -7.49
CA GLN A 168 0.78 -25.13 -7.75
C GLN A 168 -0.23 -24.73 -8.81
N ARG A 169 0.20 -24.73 -10.07
CA ARG A 169 -0.72 -25.08 -11.16
C ARG A 169 -1.02 -26.57 -10.96
N PRO A 170 -2.29 -27.01 -10.85
CA PRO A 170 -2.58 -28.41 -11.06
C PRO A 170 -2.12 -28.76 -12.48
N ASN A 171 -1.30 -29.81 -12.57
CA ASN A 171 -1.06 -30.52 -13.82
C ASN A 171 -2.40 -31.07 -14.34
N GLN A 172 -2.57 -30.94 -15.65
CA GLN A 172 -3.58 -31.56 -16.52
C GLN A 172 -4.96 -30.89 -16.58
#